data_AF-A0ABD6FMY1-F1
#
_entry.id   AF-A0ABD6FMY1-F1
#
_cell.length_a   1.000
_cell.length_b   1.000
_cell.length_c   1.000
_cell.angle_alpha   90.00
_cell.angle_beta   90.00
_cell.angle_gamma   90.00
#
_symmetry.space_group_name_H-M   'P 1'
#
loop_
_entity.id
_entity.type
_entity.pdbx_description
1 polymer ?
#
loop_
_entity_poly.entity_id
_entity_poly.type
_entity_poly.pdbx_seq_one_letter_code
_entity_poly.pdbx_strand_id
1 'polypeptide(L)'
;MGGRDGHERPVLARRSVFAPRGHAELLAGLVRDALAEAGAGRPGRVVVGTGPAPFTGLRVGIVTARTLAHVWGVQVDGVCSLDGIGAARSGEVTAVADARRREVYWATYRDGVRVAGPQVCSAADVPVLGDVVGRGALLYPEAFPGATDADPDPAVLVAVADAARARGEDLPTEPLYLRRPDVHGVSA
;
A
#
# COMPACT_ATOMS: atom_id res chain seq x y z
N MET A 1 9.47 1.29 33.09
CA MET A 1 10.14 0.56 31.99
C MET A 1 9.76 1.28 30.70
N GLY A 2 10.77 1.62 29.89
CA GLY A 2 10.79 2.74 28.94
C GLY A 2 9.60 2.89 28.01
N GLY A 3 9.03 4.10 28.00
CA GLY A 3 8.01 4.53 27.05
C GLY A 3 8.53 4.52 25.62
N ARG A 4 7.69 4.05 24.70
CA ARG A 4 7.91 4.20 23.26
C ARG A 4 7.59 5.64 22.89
N ASP A 5 8.51 6.57 23.12
CA ASP A 5 8.46 7.90 22.51
C ASP A 5 8.94 7.80 21.06
N GLY A 6 8.21 7.04 20.24
CA GLY A 6 8.32 7.12 18.80
C GLY A 6 7.57 8.38 18.38
N HIS A 7 8.28 9.45 18.03
CA HIS A 7 7.67 10.62 17.40
C HIS A 7 6.95 10.16 16.13
N GLU A 8 5.64 9.93 16.24
CA GLU A 8 4.76 9.78 15.10
C GLU A 8 4.86 11.10 14.32
N ARG A 9 5.47 11.05 13.13
CA ARG A 9 5.69 12.25 12.34
C ARG A 9 4.31 12.82 11.98
N PRO A 10 4.01 14.09 12.33
CA PRO A 10 2.71 14.66 12.03
C PRO A 10 2.50 14.70 10.52
N VAL A 11 1.32 14.27 10.07
CA VAL A 11 0.90 14.40 8.67
C VAL A 11 0.57 15.87 8.42
N LEU A 12 1.37 16.53 7.58
CA LEU A 12 1.19 17.96 7.26
C LEU A 12 0.04 18.22 6.28
N ALA A 13 -0.21 17.28 5.37
CA ALA A 13 -1.27 17.35 4.37
C ALA A 13 -1.61 15.95 3.86
N ARG A 14 -2.88 15.74 3.48
CA ARG A 14 -3.34 14.51 2.85
C ARG A 14 -4.32 14.81 1.73
N ARG A 15 -4.13 14.14 0.60
CA ARG A 15 -5.07 14.14 -0.51
C ARG A 15 -5.31 12.71 -0.97
N SER A 16 -6.58 12.37 -1.14
CA SER A 16 -7.02 11.07 -1.63
C SER A 16 -8.31 11.23 -2.44
N VAL A 17 -8.40 10.49 -3.54
CA VAL A 17 -9.61 10.44 -4.36
C VAL A 17 -9.89 8.98 -4.72
N PHE A 18 -11.15 8.57 -4.63
CA PHE A 18 -11.57 7.30 -5.17
C PHE A 18 -11.83 7.47 -6.67
N ALA A 19 -10.89 7.00 -7.49
CA ALA A 19 -10.96 7.16 -8.94
C ALA A 19 -10.70 5.80 -9.63
N PRO A 20 -11.74 5.13 -10.18
CA PRO A 20 -11.56 3.86 -10.90
C PRO A 20 -10.70 3.98 -12.18
N ARG A 21 -10.55 5.21 -12.71
CA ARG A 21 -9.80 5.57 -13.93
C ARG A 21 -9.14 6.94 -13.72
N GLY A 22 -8.23 7.33 -14.61
CA GLY A 22 -7.61 8.67 -14.58
C GLY A 22 -6.45 8.83 -13.59
N HIS A 23 -5.89 7.73 -13.07
CA HIS A 23 -4.76 7.77 -12.11
C HIS A 23 -3.60 8.65 -12.59
N ALA A 24 -3.24 8.58 -13.87
CA ALA A 24 -2.13 9.35 -14.43
C ALA A 24 -2.40 10.86 -14.47
N GLU A 25 -3.66 11.24 -14.68
CA GLU A 25 -4.08 12.65 -14.78
C GLU A 25 -4.24 13.28 -13.40
N LEU A 26 -4.70 12.50 -12.41
CA LEU A 26 -5.01 13.01 -11.07
C LEU A 26 -3.78 13.07 -10.16
N LEU A 27 -2.89 12.07 -10.21
CA LEU A 27 -1.87 11.87 -9.18
C LEU A 27 -0.91 13.04 -9.04
N ALA A 28 -0.41 13.59 -10.16
CA ALA A 28 0.50 14.74 -10.13
C ALA A 28 -0.16 15.99 -9.52
N GLY A 29 -1.46 16.21 -9.81
CA GLY A 29 -2.24 17.29 -9.22
C GLY A 29 -2.39 17.11 -7.70
N LEU A 30 -2.76 15.91 -7.25
CA LEU A 30 -2.91 15.63 -5.81
C LEU A 30 -1.60 15.84 -5.04
N VAL A 31 -0.46 15.44 -5.61
CA VAL A 31 0.86 15.66 -4.99
C VAL A 31 1.16 17.15 -4.88
N ARG A 32 0.97 17.92 -5.95
CA ARG A 32 1.17 19.37 -5.94
C ARG A 32 0.28 20.04 -4.89
N ASP A 33 -1.00 19.69 -4.85
CA ASP A 33 -1.97 20.32 -3.96
C ASP A 33 -1.70 19.96 -2.49
N ALA A 34 -1.24 18.73 -2.21
CA ALA A 34 -0.80 18.33 -0.87
C ALA A 34 0.47 19.06 -0.42
N LEU A 35 1.46 19.25 -1.30
CA LEU A 35 2.67 20.02 -0.98
C LEU A 35 2.33 21.50 -0.70
N ALA A 36 1.44 22.07 -1.50
CA ALA A 36 0.96 23.45 -1.32
C ALA A 36 0.23 23.62 0.03
N GLU A 37 -0.68 22.71 0.38
CA GLU A 37 -1.38 22.72 1.68
C GLU A 37 -0.40 22.57 2.85
N ALA A 38 0.60 21.71 2.72
CA ALA A 38 1.62 21.52 3.76
C ALA A 38 2.55 22.74 3.93
N GLY A 39 2.48 23.75 3.05
CA GLY A 39 3.48 24.82 2.96
C GLY A 39 4.88 24.27 2.70
N ALA A 40 4.97 23.09 2.10
CA ALA A 40 6.22 22.35 1.94
C ALA A 40 6.80 22.58 0.53
N GLY A 41 8.11 22.80 0.50
CA GLY A 41 8.87 22.80 -0.75
C GLY A 41 9.20 21.37 -1.20
N ARG A 42 10.46 21.16 -1.59
CA ARG A 42 10.95 19.84 -2.01
C ARG A 42 10.98 18.86 -0.82
N PRO A 43 10.38 17.65 -0.92
CA PRO A 43 10.49 16.64 0.13
C PRO A 43 11.92 16.08 0.20
N GLY A 44 12.29 15.44 1.32
CA GLY A 44 13.58 14.76 1.45
C GLY A 44 13.61 13.33 0.87
N ARG A 45 12.44 12.73 0.66
CA ARG A 45 12.27 11.33 0.22
C ARG A 45 10.86 11.11 -0.32
N VAL A 46 10.71 10.13 -1.20
CA VAL A 46 9.41 9.66 -1.70
C VAL A 46 9.18 8.22 -1.21
N VAL A 47 7.98 7.90 -0.75
CA VAL A 47 7.57 6.52 -0.41
C VAL A 47 6.40 6.14 -1.29
N VAL A 48 6.43 4.94 -1.88
CA VAL A 48 5.40 4.47 -2.80
C VAL A 48 4.96 3.05 -2.48
N GLY A 49 3.65 2.80 -2.62
CA GLY A 49 3.10 1.45 -2.59
C GLY A 49 3.56 0.64 -3.80
N THR A 50 4.21 -0.51 -3.59
CA THR A 50 4.65 -1.44 -4.64
C THR A 50 3.65 -2.55 -4.94
N GLY A 51 2.45 -2.46 -4.37
CA GLY A 51 1.40 -3.47 -4.49
C GLY A 51 1.44 -4.48 -3.35
N PRO A 52 0.62 -5.55 -3.40
CA PRO A 52 -0.19 -5.91 -4.55
C PRO A 52 -1.37 -4.96 -4.78
N ALA A 53 -1.67 -4.68 -6.05
CA ALA A 53 -2.75 -3.80 -6.50
C ALA A 53 -3.09 -4.08 -7.98
N PRO A 54 -4.23 -3.60 -8.51
CA PRO A 54 -4.52 -3.66 -9.95
C PRO A 54 -3.41 -3.03 -10.81
N PHE A 55 -3.06 -3.71 -11.91
CA PHE A 55 -1.85 -3.48 -12.71
C PHE A 55 -1.66 -2.04 -13.20
N THR A 56 -2.72 -1.40 -13.70
CA THR A 56 -2.64 -0.07 -14.32
C THR A 56 -2.37 1.03 -13.28
N GLY A 57 -3.09 1.02 -12.15
CA GLY A 57 -2.87 1.98 -11.07
C GLY A 57 -1.49 1.83 -10.43
N LEU A 58 -1.03 0.59 -10.25
CA LEU A 58 0.27 0.29 -9.64
C LEU A 58 1.43 0.86 -10.46
N ARG A 59 1.46 0.61 -11.77
CA ARG A 59 2.55 1.10 -12.65
C ARG A 59 2.58 2.62 -12.71
N VAL A 60 1.41 3.26 -12.81
CA VAL A 60 1.32 4.72 -12.81
C VAL A 60 1.89 5.29 -11.50
N GLY A 61 1.48 4.77 -10.35
CA GLY A 61 1.96 5.23 -9.04
C GLY A 61 3.48 5.11 -8.89
N ILE A 62 4.05 3.94 -9.21
CA ILE A 62 5.51 3.68 -9.13
C ILE A 62 6.28 4.59 -10.09
N VAL A 63 5.85 4.72 -11.35
CA VAL A 63 6.54 5.56 -12.33
C VAL A 63 6.48 7.03 -11.92
N THR A 64 5.32 7.52 -11.46
CA THR A 64 5.20 8.89 -10.95
C THR A 64 6.14 9.12 -9.76
N ALA A 65 6.18 8.20 -8.79
CA ALA A 65 7.07 8.32 -7.63
C ALA A 65 8.55 8.35 -8.04
N ARG A 66 8.98 7.44 -8.92
CA ARG A 66 10.36 7.39 -9.44
C ARG A 66 10.74 8.66 -10.21
N THR A 67 9.84 9.16 -11.07
CA THR A 67 10.07 10.40 -11.84
C THR A 67 10.17 11.62 -10.91
N LEU A 68 9.26 11.76 -9.95
CA LEU A 68 9.30 12.85 -8.97
C LEU A 68 10.59 12.80 -8.14
N ALA A 69 10.96 11.62 -7.66
CA ALA A 69 12.19 11.42 -6.90
C ALA A 69 13.43 11.77 -7.73
N HIS A 70 13.46 11.38 -9.01
CA HIS A 70 14.53 11.74 -9.94
C HIS A 70 14.64 13.25 -10.16
N VAL A 71 13.53 13.93 -10.43
CA VAL A 71 13.49 15.39 -10.64
C VAL A 71 13.94 16.14 -9.38
N TRP A 72 13.56 15.66 -8.20
CA TRP A 72 13.95 16.27 -6.93
C TRP A 72 15.34 15.87 -6.44
N GLY A 73 15.97 14.85 -7.04
CA GLY A 73 17.26 14.31 -6.59
C GLY A 73 17.17 13.66 -5.21
N VAL A 74 16.08 12.93 -4.94
CA VAL A 74 15.82 12.29 -3.64
C VAL A 74 15.65 10.79 -3.78
N GLN A 75 15.77 10.08 -2.65
CA GLN A 75 15.54 8.63 -2.60
C GLN A 75 14.04 8.31 -2.75
N VAL A 76 13.76 7.14 -3.33
CA VAL A 76 12.42 6.56 -3.40
C VAL A 76 12.44 5.18 -2.75
N ASP A 77 11.55 4.97 -1.79
CA ASP A 77 11.38 3.70 -1.09
C ASP A 77 10.07 3.04 -1.53
N GLY A 78 10.15 1.76 -1.89
CA GLY A 78 8.97 0.95 -2.17
C GLY A 78 8.51 0.15 -0.94
N VAL A 79 7.21 0.19 -0.65
CA VAL A 79 6.59 -0.52 0.48
C VAL A 79 5.38 -1.30 0.00
N CYS A 80 5.17 -2.49 0.52
CA CYS A 80 3.99 -3.27 0.17
C CYS A 80 2.70 -2.53 0.57
N SER A 81 1.75 -2.43 -0.36
CA SER A 81 0.48 -1.72 -0.14
C SER A 81 -0.36 -2.30 0.99
N LEU A 82 -0.29 -3.62 1.24
CA LEU A 82 -1.00 -4.24 2.36
C LEU A 82 -0.45 -3.80 3.72
N ASP A 83 0.82 -3.37 3.81
CA ASP A 83 1.37 -2.83 5.07
C ASP A 83 0.74 -1.50 5.44
N GLY A 84 0.35 -0.71 4.44
CA GLY A 84 -0.44 0.51 4.64
C GLY A 84 -1.81 0.24 5.26
N ILE A 85 -2.24 -1.02 5.30
CA ILE A 85 -3.47 -1.46 5.98
C ILE A 85 -3.10 -2.13 7.31
N GLY A 86 -2.29 -3.19 7.28
CA GLY A 86 -2.07 -4.03 8.45
C GLY A 86 -1.12 -3.46 9.50
N ALA A 87 -0.11 -2.66 9.11
CA ALA A 87 1.01 -2.35 9.99
C ALA A 87 0.70 -1.34 11.11
N ALA A 88 -0.41 -0.59 11.00
CA ALA A 88 -0.84 0.35 12.03
C ALA A 88 -1.76 -0.26 13.10
N ARG A 89 -2.07 -1.56 12.99
CA ARG A 89 -3.06 -2.22 13.85
C ARG A 89 -2.40 -3.08 14.92
N SER A 90 -2.93 -3.03 16.14
CA SER A 90 -2.53 -3.91 17.23
C SER A 90 -3.26 -5.25 17.17
N GLY A 91 -2.70 -6.26 17.82
CA GLY A 91 -3.28 -7.60 17.83
C GLY A 91 -3.14 -8.30 16.46
N GLU A 92 -4.00 -9.27 16.23
CA GLU A 92 -4.01 -10.10 15.04
C GLU A 92 -4.95 -9.55 13.98
N VAL A 93 -4.46 -9.39 12.75
CA VAL A 93 -5.22 -8.78 11.65
C VAL A 93 -4.89 -9.45 10.31
N THR A 94 -5.91 -9.61 9.46
CA THR A 94 -5.79 -10.00 8.06
C THR A 94 -6.17 -8.83 7.17
N ALA A 95 -5.19 -8.28 6.43
CA ALA A 95 -5.45 -7.25 5.42
C ALA A 95 -5.79 -7.90 4.09
N VAL A 96 -6.90 -7.48 3.47
CA VAL A 96 -7.44 -8.07 2.24
C VAL A 96 -7.76 -6.98 1.21
N ALA A 97 -7.20 -7.12 0.00
CA ALA A 97 -7.47 -6.24 -1.13
C ALA A 97 -8.01 -7.05 -2.34
N ASP A 98 -8.83 -6.41 -3.17
CA ASP A 98 -9.42 -7.03 -4.35
C ASP A 98 -8.33 -7.36 -5.40
N ALA A 99 -8.12 -8.66 -5.69
CA ALA A 99 -7.22 -9.12 -6.75
C ALA A 99 -7.92 -9.28 -8.10
N ARG A 100 -9.22 -8.95 -8.16
CA ARG A 100 -10.15 -9.23 -9.27
C ARG A 100 -10.35 -10.74 -9.47
N ARG A 101 -11.21 -11.09 -10.43
CA ARG A 101 -11.43 -12.47 -10.89
C ARG A 101 -11.70 -13.51 -9.79
N ARG A 102 -12.48 -13.12 -8.76
CA ARG A 102 -12.85 -13.98 -7.63
C ARG A 102 -11.69 -14.35 -6.69
N GLU A 103 -10.59 -13.59 -6.76
CA GLU A 103 -9.43 -13.74 -5.89
C GLU A 103 -9.24 -12.50 -5.02
N VAL A 104 -8.44 -12.65 -3.97
CA VAL A 104 -8.03 -11.56 -3.09
C VAL A 104 -6.52 -11.59 -2.87
N TYR A 105 -5.94 -10.41 -2.73
CA TYR A 105 -4.62 -10.24 -2.16
C TYR A 105 -4.74 -10.20 -0.65
N TRP A 106 -3.88 -10.92 0.06
CA TRP A 106 -3.92 -10.96 1.51
C TRP A 106 -2.53 -10.96 2.14
N ALA A 107 -2.48 -10.46 3.37
CA ALA A 107 -1.35 -10.60 4.28
C ALA A 107 -1.88 -10.58 5.73
N THR A 108 -1.22 -11.31 6.62
CA THR A 108 -1.57 -11.35 8.04
C THR A 108 -0.52 -10.63 8.87
N TYR A 109 -0.98 -10.03 9.97
CA TYR A 109 -0.21 -9.17 10.84
C TYR A 109 -0.44 -9.54 12.29
N ARG A 110 0.60 -9.38 13.11
CA ARG A 110 0.53 -9.43 14.57
C ARG A 110 1.24 -8.20 15.13
N ASP A 111 0.51 -7.34 15.84
CA ASP A 111 1.01 -6.10 16.44
C ASP A 111 1.77 -5.22 15.42
N GLY A 112 1.16 -5.04 14.25
CA GLY A 112 1.71 -4.24 13.15
C GLY A 112 2.85 -4.91 12.37
N VAL A 113 3.29 -6.11 12.78
CA VAL A 113 4.34 -6.87 12.07
C VAL A 113 3.70 -7.89 11.16
N ARG A 114 4.04 -7.89 9.88
CA ARG A 114 3.56 -8.89 8.94
C ARG A 114 4.13 -10.27 9.29
N VAL A 115 3.27 -11.28 9.38
CA VAL A 115 3.64 -12.67 9.72
C VAL A 115 3.47 -13.64 8.54
N ALA A 116 2.56 -13.36 7.60
CA ALA A 116 2.45 -14.10 6.34
C ALA A 116 1.96 -13.21 5.19
N GLY A 117 2.19 -13.66 3.96
CA GLY A 117 1.91 -12.88 2.75
C GLY A 117 3.02 -11.88 2.41
N PRO A 118 2.83 -11.05 1.37
CA PRO A 118 1.59 -10.90 0.61
C PRO A 118 1.42 -12.05 -0.40
N GLN A 119 0.20 -12.59 -0.49
CA GLN A 119 -0.15 -13.68 -1.41
C GLN A 119 -1.49 -13.40 -2.10
N VAL A 120 -1.81 -14.22 -3.10
CA VAL A 120 -3.10 -14.20 -3.82
C VAL A 120 -3.70 -15.59 -3.80
N CYS A 121 -4.99 -15.68 -3.48
CA CYS A 121 -5.78 -16.91 -3.58
C CYS A 121 -7.27 -16.57 -3.64
N SER A 122 -8.14 -17.59 -3.69
CA SER A 122 -9.57 -17.38 -3.52
C SER A 122 -9.88 -16.89 -2.10
N ALA A 123 -10.96 -16.13 -1.94
CA ALA A 123 -11.35 -15.60 -0.63
C ALA A 123 -11.54 -16.70 0.43
N ALA A 124 -12.05 -17.87 0.03
CA ALA A 124 -12.29 -19.00 0.92
C ALA A 124 -11.00 -19.68 1.41
N ASP A 125 -9.88 -19.48 0.71
CA ASP A 125 -8.60 -20.12 1.03
C ASP A 125 -7.66 -19.21 1.84
N VAL A 126 -8.11 -18.00 2.21
CA VAL A 126 -7.30 -17.07 3.00
C VAL A 126 -7.15 -17.62 4.42
N PRO A 127 -5.92 -17.80 4.93
CA PRO A 127 -5.69 -18.20 6.31
C PRO A 127 -5.92 -17.00 7.24
N VAL A 128 -7.17 -16.77 7.61
CA VAL A 128 -7.57 -15.63 8.45
C VAL A 128 -6.89 -15.72 9.82
N LEU A 129 -6.29 -14.60 10.20
CA LEU A 129 -5.71 -14.32 11.50
C LEU A 129 -6.35 -13.06 12.07
N GLY A 130 -7.11 -13.20 13.16
CA GLY A 130 -7.79 -12.10 13.85
C GLY A 130 -8.76 -11.30 12.98
N ASP A 131 -8.79 -9.98 13.17
CA ASP A 131 -9.75 -9.09 12.50
C ASP A 131 -9.46 -8.98 11.00
N VAL A 132 -10.50 -9.04 10.17
CA VAL A 132 -10.36 -8.90 8.71
C VAL A 132 -10.64 -7.46 8.29
N VAL A 133 -9.72 -6.87 7.52
CA VAL A 133 -9.79 -5.46 7.12
C VAL A 133 -9.47 -5.28 5.65
N GLY A 134 -10.12 -4.31 5.02
CA GLY A 134 -9.83 -3.89 3.64
C GLY A 134 -10.95 -4.21 2.66
N ARG A 135 -11.08 -3.35 1.64
CA ARG A 135 -12.18 -3.41 0.65
C ARG A 135 -12.29 -4.74 -0.09
N GLY A 136 -11.20 -5.49 -0.21
CA GLY A 136 -11.24 -6.82 -0.84
C GLY A 136 -12.11 -7.81 -0.05
N ALA A 137 -12.09 -7.73 1.28
CA ALA A 137 -12.88 -8.62 2.13
C ALA A 137 -14.38 -8.34 2.04
N LEU A 138 -14.77 -7.08 1.87
CA LEU A 138 -16.18 -6.67 1.77
C LEU A 138 -16.90 -7.26 0.54
N LEU A 139 -16.15 -7.73 -0.46
CA LEU A 139 -16.69 -8.41 -1.64
C LEU A 139 -17.10 -9.86 -1.37
N TYR A 140 -16.66 -10.45 -0.25
CA TYR A 140 -16.87 -11.85 0.10
C TYR A 140 -17.33 -12.00 1.57
N PRO A 141 -18.53 -11.50 1.92
CA PRO A 141 -19.02 -11.50 3.31
C PRO A 141 -19.14 -12.90 3.92
N GLU A 142 -19.38 -13.92 3.09
CA GLU A 142 -19.42 -15.33 3.53
C GLU A 142 -18.03 -15.85 3.94
N ALA A 143 -16.97 -15.40 3.28
CA ALA A 143 -15.60 -15.78 3.61
C ALA A 143 -15.02 -14.93 4.75
N PHE A 144 -15.48 -13.68 4.88
CA PHE A 144 -14.97 -12.71 5.83
C PHE A 144 -16.10 -12.06 6.65
N PRO A 145 -16.79 -12.83 7.51
CA PRO A 145 -17.84 -12.27 8.36
C PRO A 145 -17.25 -11.21 9.29
N GLY A 146 -17.90 -10.05 9.35
CA GLY A 146 -17.46 -8.94 10.22
C GLY A 146 -16.27 -8.12 9.68
N ALA A 147 -15.86 -8.32 8.43
CA ALA A 147 -14.80 -7.51 7.83
C ALA A 147 -15.14 -6.01 7.82
N THR A 148 -14.11 -5.18 8.04
CA THR A 148 -14.25 -3.72 8.05
C THR A 148 -13.54 -3.06 6.88
N ASP A 149 -14.04 -1.90 6.45
CA ASP A 149 -13.44 -1.14 5.36
C ASP A 149 -12.06 -0.56 5.77
N ALA A 150 -11.11 -0.63 4.85
CA ALA A 150 -9.80 -0.02 4.99
C ALA A 150 -9.14 0.17 3.63
N ASP A 151 -8.36 1.25 3.51
CA ASP A 151 -7.48 1.53 2.38
C ASP A 151 -6.02 1.65 2.85
N PRO A 152 -5.04 1.39 1.98
CA PRO A 152 -3.64 1.67 2.30
C PRO A 152 -3.44 3.14 2.67
N ASP A 153 -2.88 3.37 3.84
CA ASP A 153 -2.56 4.71 4.33
C ASP A 153 -1.12 5.11 3.98
N PRO A 154 -0.90 6.20 3.21
CA PRO A 154 0.44 6.70 2.91
C PRO A 154 1.29 7.01 4.14
N ALA A 155 0.69 7.49 5.24
CA ALA A 155 1.44 7.79 6.46
C ALA A 155 1.98 6.49 7.11
N VAL A 156 1.19 5.42 7.07
CA VAL A 156 1.59 4.09 7.55
C VAL A 156 2.70 3.52 6.66
N LEU A 157 2.61 3.68 5.34
CA LEU A 157 3.70 3.27 4.43
C LEU A 157 5.02 4.01 4.76
N VAL A 158 4.96 5.31 5.10
CA VAL A 158 6.15 6.06 5.53
C VAL A 158 6.73 5.50 6.82
N ALA A 159 5.90 5.20 7.82
CA ALA A 159 6.35 4.61 9.08
C ALA A 159 7.00 3.22 8.87
N VAL A 160 6.43 2.40 7.99
CA VAL A 160 6.98 1.09 7.62
C VAL A 160 8.33 1.26 6.91
N ALA A 161 8.46 2.19 5.97
CA ALA A 161 9.73 2.50 5.31
C ALA A 161 10.80 2.97 6.31
N ASP A 162 10.45 3.87 7.23
CA ASP A 162 11.38 4.35 8.27
C ASP A 162 11.88 3.19 9.15
N ALA A 163 10.98 2.30 9.57
CA ALA A 163 11.34 1.14 10.37
C ALA A 163 12.24 0.15 9.60
N ALA A 164 11.95 -0.10 8.32
CA ALA A 164 12.76 -0.96 7.46
C ALA A 164 14.17 -0.39 7.23
N ARG A 165 14.29 0.92 6.95
CA ARG A 165 15.60 1.58 6.82
C ARG A 165 16.42 1.54 8.10
N ALA A 166 15.78 1.71 9.26
CA ALA A 166 16.45 1.59 10.55
C ALA A 166 17.04 0.19 10.77
N ARG A 167 16.48 -0.84 10.14
CA ARG A 167 16.99 -2.23 10.13
C ARG A 167 17.97 -2.51 8.98
N GLY A 168 18.23 -1.55 8.10
CA GLY A 168 19.13 -1.71 6.94
C GLY A 168 18.53 -2.55 5.82
N GLU A 169 17.20 -2.66 5.75
CA GLU A 169 16.51 -3.38 4.68
C GLU A 169 16.51 -2.59 3.37
N ASP A 170 16.54 -3.32 2.25
CA ASP A 170 16.33 -2.73 0.93
C ASP A 170 14.83 -2.48 0.70
N LEU A 171 14.51 -1.39 0.01
CA LEU A 171 13.15 -0.94 -0.27
C LEU A 171 12.95 -0.78 -1.79
N PRO A 172 13.01 -1.90 -2.54
CA PRO A 172 12.90 -1.90 -3.98
C PRO A 172 11.58 -1.30 -4.43
N THR A 173 11.60 -0.62 -5.57
CA THR A 173 10.40 0.00 -6.16
C THR A 173 9.81 -0.86 -7.29
N GLU A 174 10.29 -2.09 -7.42
CA GLU A 174 9.76 -3.10 -8.33
C GLU A 174 8.32 -3.45 -7.94
N PRO A 175 7.39 -3.51 -8.92
CA PRO A 175 6.02 -3.89 -8.64
C PRO A 175 5.93 -5.35 -8.16
N LEU A 176 5.20 -5.56 -7.07
CA LEU A 176 4.86 -6.88 -6.54
C LEU A 176 3.73 -7.50 -7.38
N TYR A 177 4.10 -8.06 -8.53
CA TYR A 177 3.19 -8.84 -9.37
C TYR A 177 3.01 -10.25 -8.83
N LEU A 178 2.07 -10.41 -7.89
CA LEU A 178 1.67 -11.72 -7.37
C LEU A 178 0.85 -12.54 -8.38
N ARG A 179 0.45 -11.90 -9.48
CA ARG A 179 -0.21 -12.52 -10.64
C ARG A 179 0.57 -12.19 -11.90
N ARG A 180 0.72 -13.15 -12.81
CA ARG A 180 1.22 -12.88 -14.17
C ARG A 180 0.23 -11.98 -14.91
N PRO A 181 0.68 -10.93 -15.64
CA PRO A 181 -0.21 -10.16 -16.50
C PRO A 181 -0.87 -11.08 -17.52
N ASP A 182 -2.20 -11.01 -17.68
CA ASP A 182 -2.85 -11.75 -18.76
C ASP A 182 -2.52 -11.06 -20.07
N VAL A 183 -1.42 -11.48 -20.71
CA VAL A 183 -1.16 -11.13 -22.10
C VAL A 183 -2.04 -12.05 -22.92
N HIS A 184 -3.18 -11.56 -23.40
CA HIS A 184 -3.84 -12.20 -24.53
C HIS A 184 -2.91 -11.95 -25.71
N GLY A 185 -2.05 -12.93 -26.00
CA GLY A 185 -1.30 -12.94 -27.23
C GLY A 185 -2.31 -12.81 -28.36
N VAL A 186 -2.22 -11.71 -29.11
CA VAL A 186 -2.77 -11.67 -30.45
C VAL A 186 -1.99 -12.74 -31.19
N SER A 187 -2.61 -13.89 -31.45
CA SER A 187 -2.06 -14.87 -32.38
C SER A 187 -1.88 -14.15 -33.71
N ALA A 188 -0.62 -14.05 -34.15
CA ALA A 188 -0.26 -13.69 -35.50
C ALA A 188 -0.62 -14.82 -36.47
#